data_AF-A0A1C4V2I6-F1
#
_entry.id   AF-A0A1C4V2I6-F1
#
_cell.length_a   1.000
_cell.length_b   1.000
_cell.length_c   1.000
_cell.angle_alpha   90.00
_cell.angle_beta   90.00
_cell.angle_gamma   90.00
#
_symmetry.space_group_name_H-M   'P 1'
#
loop_
_entity.id
_entity.type
_entity.pdbx_description
1 polymer ?
#
loop_
_entity_poly.entity_id
_entity_poly.type
_entity_poly.pdbx_seq_one_letter_code
_entity_poly.pdbx_strand_id
1 'polypeptide(L)'
;MRRVGLGVLFFAWLYGVPFLFVVGLVRRVSSPYVPTHAAARAFGSTTETLLTTAVVLNLALPIVGALLARLARDNYWIRHFAWSPAGVVLIYLVVALAGSLATGPLFSWTPPVGLGAG
;
A
#
# COMPACT_ATOMS: atom_id res chain seq x y z
N MET A 1 -17.92 -9.01 23.38
CA MET A 1 -18.15 -8.40 22.04
C MET A 1 -17.15 -7.29 21.71
N ARG A 2 -16.94 -6.27 22.56
CA ARG A 2 -15.99 -5.15 22.30
C ARG A 2 -14.57 -5.57 21.88
N ARG A 3 -14.02 -6.63 22.48
CA ARG A 3 -12.68 -7.16 22.13
C ARG A 3 -12.60 -7.79 20.75
N VAL A 4 -13.69 -8.37 20.26
CA VAL A 4 -13.78 -8.95 18.91
C VAL A 4 -13.74 -7.82 17.87
N GLY A 5 -14.43 -6.71 18.13
CA GLY A 5 -14.41 -5.53 17.24
C GLY A 5 -13.01 -4.91 17.10
N LEU A 6 -12.26 -4.80 18.20
CA LEU A 6 -10.87 -4.31 18.16
C LEU A 6 -9.95 -5.26 17.39
N GLY A 7 -10.13 -6.58 17.56
CA GLY A 7 -9.41 -7.59 16.80
C GLY A 7 -9.71 -7.52 15.30
N VAL A 8 -10.98 -7.44 14.92
CA VAL A 8 -11.40 -7.29 13.51
C VAL A 8 -10.83 -6.00 12.92
N LEU A 9 -10.89 -4.89 13.64
CA LEU A 9 -10.31 -3.61 13.20
C LEU A 9 -8.80 -3.72 12.98
N PHE A 10 -8.10 -4.36 13.92
CA PHE A 10 -6.66 -4.55 13.84
C PHE A 10 -6.27 -5.43 12.66
N PHE A 11 -6.96 -6.56 12.44
CA PHE A 11 -6.67 -7.46 11.31
C PHE A 11 -7.07 -6.86 9.96
N ALA A 12 -8.21 -6.17 9.89
CA ALA A 12 -8.63 -5.45 8.68
C ALA A 12 -7.59 -4.38 8.29
N TRP A 13 -7.04 -3.67 9.27
CA TRP A 13 -5.92 -2.75 9.03
C TRP A 13 -4.64 -3.49 8.63
N LEU A 14 -4.24 -4.52 9.38
CA LEU A 14 -2.99 -5.26 9.19
C LEU A 14 -2.89 -5.91 7.81
N TYR A 15 -4.00 -6.40 7.27
CA TYR A 15 -4.03 -7.07 5.96
C TYR A 15 -4.59 -6.20 4.85
N GLY A 16 -5.65 -5.43 5.12
CA GLY A 16 -6.34 -4.64 4.11
C GLY A 16 -5.51 -3.45 3.63
N VAL A 17 -4.81 -2.75 4.53
CA VAL A 17 -4.02 -1.57 4.15
C VAL A 17 -2.78 -1.96 3.32
N PRO A 18 -1.96 -2.94 3.72
CA PRO A 18 -0.85 -3.40 2.87
C PRO A 18 -1.32 -3.95 1.52
N PHE A 19 -2.44 -4.67 1.49
CA PHE A 19 -3.03 -5.16 0.25
C PHE A 19 -3.37 -4.02 -0.71
N LEU A 20 -4.11 -2.99 -0.25
CA LEU A 20 -4.45 -1.83 -1.07
C LEU A 20 -3.21 -1.09 -1.58
N PHE A 21 -2.19 -0.98 -0.72
CA PHE A 21 -0.93 -0.33 -1.08
C PHE A 21 -0.17 -1.11 -2.16
N VAL A 22 -0.04 -2.44 -2.01
CA VAL A 22 0.59 -3.31 -3.00
C VAL A 22 -0.17 -3.27 -4.33
N VAL A 23 -1.52 -3.35 -4.31
CA VAL A 23 -2.33 -3.25 -5.53
C VAL A 23 -2.14 -1.90 -6.22
N GLY A 24 -2.13 -0.80 -5.46
CA GLY A 24 -1.88 0.54 -5.99
C GLY A 24 -0.49 0.66 -6.61
N LEU A 25 0.54 0.11 -5.97
CA LEU A 25 1.91 0.09 -6.50
C LEU A 25 2.02 -0.74 -7.77
N VAL A 26 1.49 -1.97 -7.77
CA VAL A 26 1.47 -2.85 -8.95
C VAL A 26 0.77 -2.14 -10.11
N ARG A 27 -0.40 -1.53 -9.88
CA ARG A 27 -1.08 -0.73 -10.91
C ARG A 27 -0.22 0.44 -11.43
N ARG A 28 0.53 1.10 -10.55
CA ARG A 28 1.39 2.23 -10.91
C ARG A 28 2.62 1.84 -11.74
N VAL A 29 3.18 0.65 -11.52
CA VAL A 29 4.33 0.13 -12.28
C VAL A 29 3.94 -0.73 -13.46
N SER A 30 2.66 -1.11 -13.56
CA SER A 30 2.14 -1.85 -14.72
C SER A 30 1.95 -0.91 -15.91
N SER A 31 2.15 -1.44 -17.11
CA SER A 31 1.85 -0.77 -18.39
C SER A 31 0.60 -1.39 -19.01
N PRO A 32 -0.62 -1.10 -18.51
CA PRO A 32 -1.84 -1.64 -19.10
C PRO A 32 -2.08 -1.07 -20.49
N TYR A 33 -2.63 -1.89 -21.39
CA TYR A 33 -3.10 -1.40 -22.68
C TYR A 33 -4.32 -0.50 -22.48
N VAL A 34 -4.15 0.81 -22.72
CA VAL A 34 -5.20 1.83 -22.59
C VAL A 34 -5.39 2.55 -23.94
N PRO A 35 -6.32 2.09 -24.79
CA PRO A 35 -6.43 2.57 -26.18
C PRO A 35 -6.97 4.01 -26.30
N THR A 36 -7.46 4.60 -25.21
CA THR A 36 -8.02 5.97 -25.21
C THR A 36 -7.47 6.81 -24.06
N HIS A 37 -7.37 8.13 -24.29
CA HIS A 37 -7.02 9.08 -23.25
C HIS A 37 -7.96 9.04 -22.04
N ALA A 38 -9.26 8.81 -22.28
CA ALA A 38 -10.25 8.68 -21.22
C ALA A 38 -9.98 7.45 -20.34
N ALA A 39 -9.63 6.30 -20.94
CA ALA A 39 -9.25 5.10 -20.19
C ALA A 39 -7.95 5.30 -19.40
N ALA A 40 -6.96 5.99 -19.98
CA ALA A 40 -5.72 6.32 -19.29
C ALA A 40 -5.97 7.22 -18.05
N ARG A 41 -6.82 8.24 -18.17
CA ARG A 41 -7.21 9.10 -17.03
C ARG A 41 -7.95 8.32 -15.94
N ALA A 42 -8.91 7.48 -16.32
CA ALA A 42 -9.65 6.66 -15.36
C ALA A 42 -8.70 5.72 -14.59
N PHE A 43 -7.77 5.07 -15.30
CA PHE A 43 -6.77 4.19 -14.68
C PHE A 43 -5.88 4.94 -13.68
N GLY A 44 -5.38 6.12 -14.06
CA GLY A 44 -4.59 7.00 -13.20
C GLY A 44 -5.34 7.42 -11.94
N SER A 45 -6.58 7.92 -12.10
CA SER A 45 -7.43 8.34 -10.98
C SER A 45 -7.70 7.21 -9.98
N THR A 46 -8.02 6.01 -10.46
CA THR A 46 -8.22 4.86 -9.57
C THR A 46 -6.94 4.50 -8.82
N THR A 47 -5.78 4.54 -9.49
CA THR A 47 -4.49 4.21 -8.88
C THR A 47 -4.12 5.22 -7.80
N GLU A 48 -4.29 6.51 -8.06
CA GLU A 48 -4.08 7.57 -7.08
C GLU A 48 -5.03 7.46 -5.89
N THR A 49 -6.31 7.15 -6.15
CA THR A 49 -7.30 6.92 -5.10
C THR A 49 -6.88 5.76 -4.20
N LEU A 50 -6.49 4.62 -4.77
CA LEU A 50 -6.05 3.45 -4.01
C LEU A 50 -4.84 3.75 -3.12
N LEU A 51 -3.82 4.42 -3.68
CA LEU A 51 -2.62 4.80 -2.93
C LEU A 51 -2.95 5.79 -1.81
N THR A 52 -3.76 6.80 -2.09
CA THR A 52 -4.19 7.80 -1.11
C THR A 52 -5.01 7.17 0.01
N THR A 53 -6.01 6.35 -0.34
CA THR A 53 -6.83 5.62 0.63
C THR A 53 -5.98 4.70 1.50
N ALA A 54 -5.01 3.99 0.92
CA ALA A 54 -4.10 3.15 1.69
C ALA A 54 -3.32 3.98 2.73
N VAL A 55 -2.74 5.12 2.34
CA VAL A 55 -2.01 6.00 3.26
C VAL A 55 -2.93 6.56 4.36
N VAL A 56 -4.12 7.04 4.00
CA VAL A 56 -5.08 7.59 4.96
C VAL A 56 -5.55 6.54 5.97
N LEU A 57 -5.96 5.36 5.50
CA LEU A 57 -6.37 4.26 6.37
C LEU A 57 -5.23 3.79 7.27
N ASN A 58 -4.00 3.85 6.76
CA ASN A 58 -2.82 3.47 7.51
C ASN A 58 -2.61 4.31 8.78
N LEU A 59 -2.91 5.61 8.69
CA LEU A 59 -2.84 6.55 9.81
C LEU A 59 -4.11 6.54 10.66
N ALA A 60 -5.27 6.52 10.03
CA ALA A 60 -6.55 6.69 10.72
C ALA A 60 -6.93 5.48 11.59
N LEU A 61 -6.76 4.25 11.08
CA LEU A 61 -7.24 3.05 11.77
C LEU A 61 -6.50 2.75 13.09
N PRO A 62 -5.17 2.94 13.21
CA PRO A 62 -4.47 2.80 14.49
C PRO A 62 -4.94 3.83 15.52
N ILE A 63 -5.16 5.08 15.11
CA ILE A 63 -5.65 6.15 16.00
C ILE A 63 -7.05 5.81 16.50
N VAL A 64 -7.95 5.44 15.59
CA VAL A 64 -9.32 5.03 15.94
C VAL A 64 -9.31 3.79 16.84
N GLY A 65 -8.48 2.80 16.54
CA GLY A 65 -8.30 1.59 17.35
C GLY A 65 -7.79 1.89 18.76
N ALA A 66 -6.78 2.77 18.88
CA ALA A 66 -6.26 3.21 20.17
C ALA A 66 -7.30 4.00 20.98
N LEU A 67 -8.08 4.88 20.35
CA LEU A 67 -9.16 5.62 20.99
C LEU A 67 -10.27 4.68 21.50
N LEU A 68 -10.69 3.72 20.68
CA LEU A 68 -11.69 2.72 21.08
C LEU A 68 -11.18 1.81 22.22
N ALA A 69 -9.91 1.41 22.17
CA ALA A 69 -9.27 0.63 23.23
C ALA A 69 -9.15 1.42 24.54
N ARG A 70 -8.85 2.72 24.46
CA ARG A 70 -8.81 3.64 25.61
C ARG A 70 -10.20 3.83 26.23
N LEU A 71 -11.24 4.00 25.41
CA LEU A 71 -12.62 4.07 25.87
C LEU A 71 -13.10 2.75 26.52
N ALA A 72 -12.50 1.63 26.12
CA ALA A 72 -12.73 0.32 26.72
C ALA A 72 -11.85 0.01 27.94
N ARG A 73 -10.92 0.92 28.32
CA ARG A 73 -9.88 0.71 29.34
C ARG A 73 -9.07 -0.58 29.14
N ASP A 74 -8.83 -0.96 27.89
CA ASP A 74 -8.15 -2.21 27.54
C ASP A 74 -6.67 -1.96 27.20
N ASN A 75 -5.82 -2.00 28.22
CA ASN A 75 -4.37 -1.72 28.11
C ASN A 75 -3.65 -2.66 27.12
N TYR A 76 -4.14 -3.89 26.94
CA TYR A 76 -3.57 -4.84 25.99
C TYR A 76 -3.71 -4.30 24.56
N TRP A 77 -4.91 -3.86 24.18
CA TRP A 77 -5.18 -3.35 22.84
C TRP A 77 -4.57 -1.96 22.60
N ILE A 78 -4.51 -1.09 23.62
CA ILE A 78 -3.81 0.19 23.52
C ILE A 78 -2.35 -0.02 23.11
N ARG A 79 -1.66 -0.98 23.75
CA ARG A 79 -0.26 -1.29 23.41
C ARG A 79 -0.12 -1.83 21.99
N HIS A 80 -1.03 -2.69 21.54
CA HIS A 80 -1.00 -3.23 20.17
C HIS A 80 -1.19 -2.14 19.11
N PHE A 81 -2.15 -1.23 19.31
CA PHE A 81 -2.35 -0.09 18.40
C PHE A 81 -1.23 0.95 18.48
N ALA A 82 -0.56 1.10 19.62
CA ALA A 82 0.59 2.01 19.75
C ALA A 82 1.83 1.48 19.02
N TRP A 83 2.02 0.15 18.97
CA TRP A 83 3.12 -0.48 18.23
C TRP A 83 2.81 -0.73 16.76
N SER A 84 1.53 -0.70 16.37
CA SER A 84 1.11 -0.99 15.00
C SER A 84 1.79 -0.08 13.95
N PRO A 85 1.98 1.24 14.15
CA PRO A 85 2.67 2.09 13.18
C PRO A 85 4.10 1.64 12.88
N ALA A 86 4.80 1.06 13.86
CA ALA A 86 6.17 0.55 13.67
C ALA A 86 6.21 -0.66 12.71
N GLY A 87 5.23 -1.55 12.80
CA GLY A 87 5.08 -2.66 11.85
C GLY A 87 4.86 -2.17 10.42
N VAL A 88 4.19 -1.02 10.26
CA VAL A 88 3.98 -0.45 8.94
C VAL A 88 5.23 0.19 8.37
N VAL A 89 5.96 0.98 9.17
CA VAL A 89 7.25 1.53 8.73
C VAL A 89 8.14 0.38 8.22
N LEU A 90 8.17 -0.75 8.92
CA LEU A 90 8.90 -1.94 8.47
C LEU A 90 8.38 -2.48 7.12
N ILE A 91 7.07 -2.63 6.94
CA ILE A 91 6.48 -3.09 5.67
C ILE A 91 6.80 -2.13 4.52
N TYR A 92 6.67 -0.81 4.72
CA TYR A 92 7.01 0.19 3.71
C TYR A 92 8.50 0.15 3.36
N LEU A 93 9.38 -0.01 4.35
CA LEU A 93 10.82 -0.17 4.12
C LEU A 93 11.12 -1.43 3.31
N VAL A 94 10.48 -2.55 3.63
CA VAL A 94 10.63 -3.82 2.88
C VAL A 94 10.13 -3.67 1.44
N VAL A 95 8.98 -3.01 1.22
CA VAL A 95 8.44 -2.76 -0.12
C VAL A 95 9.32 -1.79 -0.91
N ALA A 96 9.81 -0.72 -0.29
CA ALA A 96 10.72 0.23 -0.91
C ALA A 96 12.05 -0.44 -1.29
N LEU A 97 12.58 -1.30 -0.43
CA LEU A 97 13.77 -2.10 -0.70
C LEU A 97 13.54 -3.12 -1.82
N ALA A 98 12.41 -3.84 -1.81
CA ALA A 98 12.07 -4.76 -2.89
C ALA A 98 11.89 -4.03 -4.22
N GLY A 99 11.28 -2.83 -4.20
CA GLY A 99 11.14 -1.96 -5.35
C GLY A 99 12.49 -1.49 -5.90
N SER A 100 13.41 -1.03 -5.04
CA SER A 100 14.74 -0.59 -5.47
C SER A 100 15.61 -1.73 -5.98
N LEU A 101 15.43 -2.95 -5.46
CA LEU A 101 16.08 -4.15 -5.99
C LEU A 101 15.48 -4.56 -7.35
N ALA A 102 14.16 -4.41 -7.54
CA ALA A 102 13.47 -4.73 -8.79
C ALA A 102 13.68 -3.69 -9.90
N THR A 103 13.86 -2.41 -9.54
CA THR A 103 14.27 -1.33 -10.46
C THR A 103 15.78 -1.12 -10.49
N GLY A 104 16.53 -2.01 -9.81
CA GLY A 104 17.96 -2.15 -10.01
C GLY A 104 18.24 -2.19 -11.51
N PRO A 105 19.19 -1.39 -11.99
CA PRO A 105 19.29 -1.03 -13.39
C PRO A 105 19.27 -2.27 -14.27
N LEU A 106 18.27 -2.33 -15.17
CA LEU A 106 18.27 -3.17 -16.35
C LEU A 106 19.43 -2.71 -17.26
N PHE A 107 20.67 -2.88 -16.81
CA PHE A 107 21.89 -2.51 -17.53
C PHE A 107 22.10 -3.33 -18.81
N SER A 108 21.18 -4.21 -19.18
CA SER A 108 21.32 -5.12 -20.31
C SER A 108 20.23 -5.00 -21.38
N TRP A 109 19.32 -4.02 -21.32
CA TRP A 109 18.31 -3.84 -22.38
C TRP A 109 18.41 -2.47 -23.05
N THR A 110 19.45 -2.31 -23.86
CA THR A 110 19.44 -1.36 -24.98
C THR A 110 18.91 -2.09 -26.21
N PRO A 111 17.78 -1.69 -26.82
CA PRO A 111 17.42 -2.23 -28.13
C PRO A 111 18.52 -1.83 -29.12
N PRO A 112 19.01 -2.75 -29.97
CA PRO A 112 20.02 -2.40 -30.96
C PRO A 112 19.46 -1.31 -31.88
N VAL A 113 20.06 -0.13 -31.81
CA VAL A 113 19.83 0.95 -32.77
C VAL A 113 20.50 0.50 -34.07
N GLY A 114 19.73 -0.14 -34.95
CA GLY A 114 20.24 -0.54 -36.26
C GLY A 114 19.61 -1.79 -36.86
N LEU A 115 18.30 -1.77 -37.12
CA LEU A 115 17.70 -2.55 -38.22
C LEU A 115 16.73 -1.66 -38.98
N GLY A 116 17.28 -0.57 -39.50
CA GLY A 116 16.80 0.10 -40.70
C GLY A 116 17.93 0.05 -41.73
N ALA A 117 18.04 -1.05 -42.47
CA ALA A 117 18.72 -1.17 -43.77
C ALA A 117 18.57 -2.61 -44.26
N GLY A 118 17.78 -2.82 -45.31
CA GLY A 118 17.54 -4.10 -45.97
C GLY A 118 16.19 -4.11 -46.66
#